data_AF-A0A8R2QUR6-F1
#
_entry.id   AF-A0A8R2QUR6-F1
#
_cell.length_a   1.000
_cell.length_b   1.000
_cell.length_c   1.000
_cell.angle_alpha   90.00
_cell.angle_beta   90.00
_cell.angle_gamma   90.00
#
_symmetry.space_group_name_H-M   'P 1'
#
loop_
_entity.id
_entity.type
_entity.pdbx_description
1 polymer ?
#
loop_
_entity_poly.entity_id
_entity_poly.type
_entity_poly.pdbx_seq_one_letter_code
_entity_poly.pdbx_strand_id
1 'polypeptide(L)'
;MQVQENDFTGDGKKDELYIKFHLNIPPDRTVSSILLILSLDFQLKTICPLQMQSLALITKEFVIPPSELIFHGDLNFYQTTHLPCEWFNQDTKYNRSLFEIEKWESYMSIDHYLSDYFHREVTTEVRTINSRTYNGQTDSMTVQVHLRIPEMQIRYTPSILEEFKWAWPQYLSFVVIFHWFFNKVKEFIFTNRLLMSWKVQSWKTFE
;
A
#
# COMPACT_ATOMS: atom_id res chain seq x y z
N MET A 1 29.23 4.20 1.16
CA MET A 1 27.86 3.72 1.42
C MET A 1 27.67 2.44 0.63
N GLN A 2 27.19 1.39 1.27
CA GLN A 2 26.86 0.11 0.65
C GLN A 2 25.35 -0.09 0.80
N VAL A 3 24.69 -0.48 -0.29
CA VAL A 3 23.26 -0.76 -0.33
C VAL A 3 23.09 -2.13 -0.97
N GLN A 4 22.29 -2.97 -0.34
CA GLN A 4 21.98 -4.30 -0.80
C GLN A 4 20.48 -4.55 -0.66
N GLU A 5 19.88 -5.10 -1.69
CA GLU A 5 18.47 -5.49 -1.70
C GLU A 5 18.40 -7.01 -1.87
N ASN A 6 17.79 -7.68 -0.89
CA ASN A 6 17.66 -9.13 -0.88
C ASN A 6 16.21 -9.53 -1.17
N ASP A 7 16.07 -10.58 -1.97
CA ASP A 7 14.82 -11.31 -2.19
C ASP A 7 15.03 -12.71 -1.57
N PHE A 8 14.39 -12.95 -0.43
CA PHE A 8 14.52 -14.20 0.32
C PHE A 8 13.55 -15.27 -0.18
N THR A 9 12.40 -14.84 -0.72
CA THR A 9 11.34 -15.74 -1.17
C THR A 9 11.48 -16.16 -2.63
N GLY A 10 12.27 -15.42 -3.42
CA GLY A 10 12.49 -15.66 -4.84
C GLY A 10 11.29 -15.32 -5.71
N ASP A 11 10.36 -14.50 -5.21
CA ASP A 11 9.14 -14.10 -5.92
C ASP A 11 9.35 -12.87 -6.83
N GLY A 12 10.57 -12.33 -6.86
CA GLY A 12 10.94 -11.15 -7.63
C GLY A 12 10.58 -9.82 -6.94
N LYS A 13 10.04 -9.87 -5.72
CA LYS A 13 9.87 -8.69 -4.84
C LYS A 13 11.05 -8.58 -3.88
N LYS A 14 11.29 -7.37 -3.40
CA LYS A 14 12.36 -7.12 -2.43
C LYS A 14 11.81 -7.33 -1.03
N ASP A 15 12.43 -8.23 -0.29
CA ASP A 15 12.02 -8.58 1.08
C ASP A 15 12.82 -7.81 2.13
N GLU A 16 14.07 -7.45 1.82
CA GLU A 16 14.95 -6.72 2.73
C GLU A 16 15.81 -5.70 1.99
N LEU A 17 15.92 -4.52 2.60
CA LEU A 17 16.84 -3.45 2.25
C LEU A 17 17.90 -3.33 3.35
N TYR A 18 19.14 -3.64 3.01
CA TYR A 18 20.30 -3.47 3.87
C TYR A 18 21.14 -2.27 3.43
N ILE A 19 21.37 -1.35 4.37
CA ILE A 19 22.16 -0.14 4.13
C ILE A 19 23.25 -0.07 5.18
N LYS A 20 24.50 0.10 4.71
CA LYS A 20 25.66 0.31 5.56
C LYS A 20 26.41 1.56 5.15
N PHE A 21 26.66 2.44 6.10
CA PHE A 21 27.53 3.60 5.88
C PHE A 21 28.44 3.86 7.08
N HIS A 22 29.58 4.49 6.78
CA HIS A 22 30.60 4.84 7.75
C HIS A 22 30.68 6.36 7.83
N LEU A 23 30.65 6.87 9.05
CA LEU A 23 30.81 8.28 9.36
C LEU A 23 32.16 8.45 10.05
N ASN A 24 33.00 9.32 9.52
CA ASN A 24 34.23 9.73 10.20
C ASN A 24 33.89 10.93 11.08
N ILE A 25 34.10 10.79 12.39
CA ILE A 25 33.74 11.81 13.36
C ILE A 25 35.04 12.52 13.76
N PRO A 26 35.10 13.86 13.66
CA PRO A 26 36.23 14.63 14.17
C PRO A 26 36.46 14.34 15.67
N PRO A 27 37.72 14.22 16.13
CA PRO A 27 38.05 13.80 17.50
C PRO A 27 37.58 14.80 18.58
N ASP A 28 37.20 16.02 18.20
CA ASP A 28 36.64 17.06 19.07
C ASP A 28 35.11 17.01 19.19
N ARG A 29 34.44 16.09 18.47
CA ARG A 29 32.98 16.00 18.40
C ARG A 29 32.47 14.63 18.79
N THR A 30 31.22 14.60 19.28
CA THR A 30 30.50 13.37 19.60
C THR A 30 29.12 13.40 18.95
N VAL A 31 28.57 12.22 18.67
CA VAL A 31 27.24 12.08 18.09
C VAL A 31 26.24 11.86 19.21
N SER A 32 25.32 12.81 19.39
CA SER A 32 24.24 12.75 20.37
C SER A 32 22.96 12.13 19.81
N SER A 33 22.66 12.38 18.54
CA SER A 33 21.49 11.81 17.86
C SER A 33 21.76 11.63 16.36
N ILE A 34 21.00 10.73 15.76
CA ILE A 34 20.95 10.53 14.32
C ILE A 34 19.49 10.61 13.88
N LEU A 35 19.27 11.46 12.88
CA LEU A 35 18.08 11.46 12.05
C LEU A 35 18.47 10.96 10.67
N LEU A 36 18.03 9.76 10.34
CA LEU A 36 18.22 9.17 9.02
C LEU A 36 16.92 9.25 8.24
N ILE A 37 16.97 9.93 7.09
CA ILE A 37 15.85 10.05 6.16
C ILE A 37 16.26 9.34 4.89
N LEU A 38 15.60 8.22 4.61
CA LEU A 38 15.81 7.43 3.40
C LEU A 38 14.67 7.71 2.43
N SER A 39 15.00 8.15 1.22
CA SER A 39 14.02 8.30 0.15
C SER A 39 13.97 7.01 -0.67
N LEU A 40 12.77 6.44 -0.82
CA LEU A 40 12.55 5.15 -1.47
C LEU A 40 11.58 5.34 -2.64
N ASP A 41 11.81 4.64 -3.76
CA ASP A 41 10.79 4.49 -4.82
C ASP A 41 9.92 3.29 -4.47
N PHE A 42 8.73 3.55 -3.95
CA PHE A 42 7.80 2.52 -3.52
C PHE A 42 6.82 2.21 -4.65
N GLN A 43 6.84 0.96 -5.12
CA GLN A 43 5.98 0.50 -6.21
C GLN A 43 5.10 -0.65 -5.75
N LEU A 44 3.79 -0.45 -5.86
CA LEU A 44 2.79 -1.49 -5.70
C LEU A 44 2.41 -2.03 -7.08
N LYS A 45 2.67 -3.32 -7.32
CA LYS A 45 2.38 -4.00 -8.60
C LYS A 45 1.17 -4.95 -8.52
N THR A 46 0.18 -4.60 -7.69
CA THR A 46 -0.99 -5.46 -7.42
C THR A 46 -2.21 -5.00 -8.23
N ILE A 47 -3.43 -5.36 -7.79
CA ILE A 47 -4.72 -4.93 -8.35
C ILE A 47 -4.78 -3.40 -8.48
N CYS A 48 -4.18 -2.70 -7.52
CA CYS A 48 -4.05 -1.25 -7.53
C CYS A 48 -2.59 -0.87 -7.80
N PRO A 49 -2.21 -0.53 -9.04
CA PRO A 49 -0.85 -0.08 -9.32
C PRO A 49 -0.63 1.32 -8.77
N LEU A 50 0.34 1.48 -7.87
CA LEU A 50 0.73 2.75 -7.27
C LEU A 50 2.25 2.89 -7.35
N GLN A 51 2.74 4.06 -7.77
CA GLN A 51 4.14 4.44 -7.57
C GLN A 51 4.22 5.75 -6.83
N MET A 52 5.04 5.76 -5.79
CA MET A 52 5.25 6.94 -4.97
C MET A 52 6.68 7.04 -4.48
N GLN A 53 7.15 8.27 -4.34
CA GLN A 53 8.34 8.55 -3.54
C GLN A 53 7.94 8.46 -2.06
N SER A 54 8.45 7.45 -1.36
CA SER A 54 8.19 7.21 0.05
C SER A 54 9.41 7.57 0.90
N LEU A 55 9.19 7.74 2.21
CA LEU A 55 10.25 8.03 3.18
C LEU A 55 10.32 6.93 4.24
N ALA A 56 11.53 6.52 4.57
CA ALA A 56 11.83 5.77 5.77
C ALA A 56 12.57 6.69 6.75
N LEU A 57 11.85 7.08 7.80
CA LEU A 57 12.35 7.96 8.86
C LEU A 57 12.85 7.10 10.03
N ILE A 58 14.12 7.25 10.40
CA ILE A 58 14.73 6.57 11.54
C ILE A 58 15.40 7.61 12.42
N THR A 59 14.89 7.78 13.63
CA THR A 59 15.45 8.70 14.62
C THR A 59 15.98 7.90 15.81
N LYS A 60 17.22 8.16 16.20
CA LYS A 60 17.84 7.53 17.37
C LYS A 60 18.62 8.57 18.17
N GLU A 61 18.33 8.63 19.46
CA GLU A 61 19.08 9.41 20.43
C GLU A 61 20.02 8.49 21.23
N PHE A 62 21.20 9.02 21.57
CA PHE A 62 22.26 8.31 22.26
C PHE A 62 22.60 9.03 23.56
N VAL A 63 22.59 8.27 24.66
CA VAL A 63 23.07 8.76 25.96
C VAL A 63 24.60 8.70 26.03
N ILE A 64 25.20 7.75 25.31
CA ILE A 64 26.63 7.49 25.26
C ILE A 64 27.06 7.54 23.79
N PRO A 65 28.18 8.20 23.44
CA PRO A 65 28.67 8.26 22.07
C PRO A 65 28.80 6.87 21.42
N PRO A 66 28.08 6.61 20.32
CA PRO A 66 28.08 5.30 19.69
C PRO A 66 29.23 5.15 18.70
N SER A 67 29.81 3.95 18.63
CA SER A 67 30.73 3.54 17.56
C SER A 67 30.01 2.74 16.48
N GLU A 68 28.92 2.07 16.83
CA GLU A 68 28.13 1.32 15.88
C GLU A 68 26.64 1.35 16.23
N LEU A 69 25.79 1.57 15.23
CA LEU A 69 24.34 1.46 15.31
C LEU A 69 23.90 0.33 14.38
N ILE A 70 23.22 -0.67 14.92
CA ILE A 70 22.52 -1.70 14.15
C ILE A 70 21.02 -1.54 14.39
N PHE A 71 20.31 -1.16 13.33
CA PHE A 71 18.88 -0.92 13.36
C PHE A 71 18.15 -1.99 12.54
N HIS A 72 17.14 -2.61 13.14
CA HIS A 72 16.22 -3.53 12.49
C HIS A 72 14.79 -3.00 12.59
N GLY A 73 14.14 -2.85 11.45
CA GLY A 73 12.75 -2.41 11.38
C GLY A 73 12.00 -3.01 10.21
N ASP A 74 10.68 -2.87 10.25
CA ASP A 74 9.78 -3.19 9.14
C ASP A 74 9.31 -1.89 8.48
N LEU A 75 9.31 -1.85 7.15
CA LEU A 75 8.75 -0.77 6.36
C LEU A 75 7.28 -1.07 6.07
N ASN A 76 6.38 -0.42 6.80
CA ASN A 76 4.95 -0.60 6.67
C ASN A 76 4.33 0.47 5.76
N PHE A 77 3.30 0.07 5.03
CA PHE A 77 2.46 0.95 4.23
C PHE A 77 1.31 1.44 5.09
N TYR A 78 1.23 2.76 5.27
CA TYR A 78 0.22 3.41 6.06
C TYR A 78 -0.75 4.15 5.13
N GLN A 79 -2.04 3.85 5.27
CA GLN A 79 -3.11 4.41 4.45
C GLN A 79 -4.18 5.01 5.36
N THR A 80 -4.51 6.27 5.11
CA THR A 80 -5.61 6.98 5.79
C THR A 80 -6.92 6.90 5.01
N THR A 81 -6.82 6.79 3.68
CA THR A 81 -7.95 6.61 2.77
C THR A 81 -7.76 5.32 1.97
N HIS A 82 -8.84 4.86 1.34
CA HIS A 82 -8.79 3.73 0.42
C HIS A 82 -8.16 4.20 -0.89
N LEU A 83 -7.31 3.37 -1.51
CA LEU A 83 -6.72 3.70 -2.80
C LEU A 83 -7.79 3.77 -3.89
N PRO A 84 -7.87 4.88 -4.65
CA PRO A 84 -8.73 4.98 -5.82
C PRO A 84 -8.07 4.19 -6.96
N CYS A 85 -8.42 2.91 -7.12
CA CYS A 85 -7.85 2.10 -8.19
C CYS A 85 -8.50 2.46 -9.52
N GLU A 86 -7.76 3.20 -10.33
CA GLU A 86 -8.14 3.51 -11.69
C GLU A 86 -7.93 2.28 -12.58
N TRP A 87 -8.96 1.97 -13.37
CA TRP A 87 -8.93 0.84 -14.28
C TRP A 87 -7.93 1.14 -15.41
N PHE A 88 -6.78 0.44 -15.41
CA PHE A 88 -5.63 0.51 -16.35
C PHE A 88 -4.53 1.55 -16.09
N ASN A 89 -4.67 2.48 -15.15
CA ASN A 89 -3.65 3.49 -14.91
C ASN A 89 -2.93 3.27 -13.59
N GLN A 90 -1.62 3.46 -13.61
CA GLN A 90 -0.80 3.51 -12.40
C GLN A 90 -0.98 4.87 -11.73
N ASP A 91 -1.37 4.86 -10.46
CA ASP A 91 -1.43 6.08 -9.67
C ASP A 91 0.00 6.60 -9.43
N THR A 92 0.25 7.82 -9.91
CA THR A 92 1.52 8.53 -9.80
C THR A 92 1.38 9.87 -9.07
N LYS A 93 0.24 10.12 -8.41
CA LYS A 93 -0.04 11.35 -7.64
C LYS A 93 1.09 11.71 -6.68
N TYR A 94 1.72 10.70 -6.09
CA TYR A 94 2.80 10.85 -5.10
C TYR A 94 4.20 10.56 -5.66
N ASN A 95 4.33 10.38 -6.98
CA ASN A 95 5.61 10.20 -7.67
C ASN A 95 6.27 11.56 -7.98
N ARG A 96 6.65 12.28 -6.92
CA ARG A 96 7.41 13.52 -7.03
C ARG A 96 8.60 13.47 -6.07
N SER A 97 9.73 14.02 -6.51
CA SER A 97 10.87 14.18 -5.59
C SER A 97 10.43 14.99 -4.39
N LEU A 98 10.67 14.43 -3.20
CA LEU A 98 10.39 15.10 -1.93
C LEU A 98 11.49 16.09 -1.54
N PHE A 99 12.70 15.90 -2.07
CA PHE A 99 13.86 16.72 -1.76
C PHE A 99 14.33 17.41 -3.04
N GLU A 100 14.12 18.71 -3.11
CA GLU A 100 14.76 19.56 -4.11
C GLU A 100 16.12 19.97 -3.50
N ILE A 101 17.18 19.23 -3.85
CA ILE A 101 18.53 19.37 -3.27
C ILE A 101 19.06 20.81 -3.40
N GLU A 102 18.56 21.56 -4.39
CA GLU A 102 18.94 22.95 -4.66
C GLU A 102 18.43 23.96 -3.62
N LYS A 103 17.42 23.64 -2.79
CA LYS A 103 16.82 24.56 -1.79
C LYS A 103 17.11 24.18 -0.33
N TRP A 104 18.05 23.26 -0.11
CA TRP A 104 18.38 22.71 1.19
C TRP A 104 19.31 23.65 2.01
N GLU A 105 18.82 24.83 2.38
CA GLU A 105 19.60 25.82 3.17
C GLU A 105 19.25 25.88 4.66
N SER A 106 18.21 25.18 5.17
CA SER A 106 17.80 25.31 6.59
C SER A 106 17.07 24.09 7.18
N TYR A 107 17.17 23.92 8.50
CA TYR A 107 16.42 22.93 9.30
C TYR A 107 14.91 23.16 9.26
N MET A 108 14.45 24.42 9.16
CA MET A 108 13.03 24.75 8.98
C MET A 108 12.45 24.14 7.70
N SER A 109 13.29 23.89 6.70
CA SER A 109 12.87 23.26 5.46
C SER A 109 12.54 21.77 5.65
N ILE A 110 13.25 21.06 6.53
CA ILE A 110 13.03 19.61 6.76
C ILE A 110 11.66 19.36 7.38
N ASP A 111 11.29 20.12 8.41
CA ASP A 111 9.99 19.98 9.07
C ASP A 111 8.84 20.26 8.10
N HIS A 112 8.99 21.23 7.20
CA HIS A 112 8.02 21.50 6.14
C HIS A 112 7.86 20.31 5.19
N TYR A 113 8.97 19.73 4.69
CA TYR A 113 8.90 18.57 3.79
C TYR A 113 8.33 17.32 4.48
N LEU A 114 8.68 17.10 5.75
CA LEU A 114 8.11 16.01 6.53
C LEU A 114 6.62 16.23 6.78
N SER A 115 6.20 17.45 7.12
CA SER A 115 4.79 17.80 7.29
C SER A 115 4.00 17.56 6.00
N ASP A 116 4.50 18.01 4.85
CA ASP A 116 3.89 17.78 3.53
C ASP A 116 3.81 16.29 3.18
N TYR A 117 4.81 15.51 3.59
CA TYR A 117 4.82 14.06 3.41
C TYR A 117 3.74 13.37 4.27
N PHE A 118 3.65 13.72 5.56
CA PHE A 118 2.68 13.14 6.47
C PHE A 118 1.24 13.63 6.26
N HIS A 119 1.05 14.73 5.52
CA HIS A 119 -0.28 15.17 5.09
C HIS A 119 -0.85 14.34 3.92
N ARG A 120 -0.03 13.47 3.31
CA ARG A 120 -0.50 12.58 2.24
C ARG A 120 -1.47 11.55 2.80
N GLU A 121 -2.37 11.11 1.93
CA GLU A 121 -3.33 10.06 2.27
C GLU A 121 -2.66 8.69 2.46
N VAL A 122 -1.51 8.52 1.82
CA VAL A 122 -0.72 7.29 1.76
C VAL A 122 0.74 7.61 2.05
N THR A 123 1.33 6.89 2.99
CA THR A 123 2.72 7.05 3.42
C THR A 123 3.35 5.69 3.76
N THR A 124 4.65 5.71 4.07
CA THR A 124 5.36 4.57 4.66
C THR A 124 5.84 4.94 6.06
N GLU A 125 5.75 3.97 6.97
CA GLU A 125 6.20 4.10 8.35
C GLU A 125 7.26 3.04 8.63
N VAL A 126 8.32 3.42 9.33
CA VAL A 126 9.33 2.47 9.81
C VAL A 126 8.96 2.03 11.23
N ARG A 127 8.54 0.78 11.37
CA ARG A 127 8.30 0.18 12.68
C ARG A 127 9.59 -0.43 13.21
N THR A 128 10.09 0.11 14.32
CA THR A 128 11.29 -0.42 14.96
C THR A 128 11.00 -1.78 15.60
N ILE A 129 11.81 -2.80 15.27
CA ILE A 129 11.78 -4.12 15.90
C ILE A 129 12.85 -4.20 16.97
N ASN A 130 14.08 -3.85 16.59
CA ASN A 130 15.23 -3.92 17.46
C ASN A 130 16.25 -2.87 17.04
N SER A 131 16.85 -2.21 18.01
CA SER A 131 17.90 -1.22 17.80
C SER A 131 19.01 -1.48 18.81
N ARG A 132 20.20 -1.79 18.32
CA ARG A 132 21.38 -2.05 19.13
C ARG A 132 22.44 -0.99 18.86
N THR A 133 23.10 -0.60 19.93
CA THR A 133 24.17 0.39 19.88
C THR A 133 25.38 -0.19 20.60
N TYR A 134 26.53 -0.11 19.95
CA TYR A 134 27.81 -0.47 20.54
C TYR A 134 28.61 0.79 20.79
N ASN A 135 29.24 0.82 21.97
CA ASN A 135 30.03 1.94 22.45
C ASN A 135 31.51 1.53 22.37
N GLY A 136 32.37 2.43 21.92
CA GLY A 136 33.78 2.14 21.67
C GLY A 136 34.54 3.40 21.25
N GLN A 137 35.44 3.28 20.27
CA GLN A 137 36.14 4.44 19.72
C GLN A 137 35.17 5.41 19.04
N THR A 138 35.25 6.69 19.40
CA THR A 138 34.35 7.74 18.92
C THR A 138 34.79 8.37 17.60
N ASP A 139 35.97 7.99 17.08
CA ASP A 139 36.57 8.57 15.87
C ASP A 139 35.84 8.14 14.59
N SER A 140 35.12 7.02 14.64
CA SER A 140 34.30 6.55 13.53
C SER A 140 33.03 5.88 14.03
N MET A 141 31.95 6.08 13.29
CA MET A 141 30.67 5.44 13.55
C MET A 141 30.20 4.65 12.33
N THR A 142 29.86 3.39 12.55
CA THR A 142 29.23 2.54 11.52
C THR A 142 27.73 2.47 11.76
N VAL A 143 26.93 2.79 10.75
CA VAL A 143 25.48 2.66 10.80
C VAL A 143 25.05 1.55 9.85
N GLN A 144 24.37 0.56 10.41
CA GLN A 144 23.78 -0.57 9.71
C GLN A 144 22.26 -0.53 9.89
N VAL A 145 21.54 -0.53 8.77
CA VAL A 145 20.08 -0.46 8.75
C VAL A 145 19.57 -1.66 7.96
N HIS A 146 18.77 -2.47 8.64
CA HIS A 146 18.04 -3.60 8.08
C HIS A 146 16.55 -3.25 8.08
N LEU A 147 16.00 -2.97 6.91
CA LEU A 147 14.58 -2.72 6.73
C LEU A 147 13.97 -3.91 6.00
N ARG A 148 13.07 -4.62 6.66
CA ARG A 148 12.28 -5.68 6.02
C ARG A 148 11.02 -5.07 5.44
N ILE A 149 10.56 -5.64 4.34
CA ILE A 149 9.34 -5.24 3.65
C ILE A 149 8.34 -6.40 3.86
N PRO A 150 7.50 -6.35 4.90
CA PRO A 150 6.55 -7.43 5.16
C PRO A 150 5.43 -7.46 4.13
N GLU A 151 4.69 -8.56 4.08
CA GLU A 151 3.42 -8.62 3.36
C GLU A 151 2.37 -7.75 4.07
N MET A 152 1.69 -6.89 3.32
CA MET A 152 0.77 -5.89 3.88
C MET A 152 -0.60 -5.97 3.23
N GLN A 153 -1.64 -5.69 4.03
CA GLN A 153 -3.02 -5.59 3.55
C GLN A 153 -3.32 -4.17 3.06
N ILE A 154 -3.74 -4.07 1.80
CA ILE A 154 -3.99 -2.79 1.14
C ILE A 154 -5.49 -2.65 0.92
N ARG A 155 -6.03 -1.50 1.30
CA ARG A 155 -7.45 -1.20 1.20
C ARG A 155 -7.67 -0.33 -0.01
N TYR A 156 -8.58 -0.77 -0.88
CA TYR A 156 -8.89 -0.05 -2.10
C TYR A 156 -10.39 0.09 -2.29
N THR A 157 -10.78 1.11 -3.06
CA THR A 157 -12.18 1.26 -3.48
C THR A 157 -12.41 0.41 -4.73
N PRO A 158 -13.32 -0.57 -4.69
CA PRO A 158 -13.60 -1.39 -5.86
C PRO A 158 -14.24 -0.56 -6.97
N SER A 159 -13.99 -0.97 -8.22
CA SER A 159 -14.66 -0.36 -9.37
C SER A 159 -16.09 -0.88 -9.52
N ILE A 160 -16.99 -0.11 -10.13
CA ILE A 160 -18.38 -0.53 -10.43
C ILE A 160 -18.41 -1.89 -11.14
N LEU A 161 -17.46 -2.15 -12.04
CA LEU A 161 -17.36 -3.43 -12.75
C LEU A 161 -16.93 -4.59 -11.83
N GLU A 162 -16.07 -4.33 -10.85
CA GLU A 162 -15.71 -5.32 -9.84
C GLU A 162 -16.89 -5.63 -8.92
N GLU A 163 -17.65 -4.60 -8.52
CA GLU A 163 -18.88 -4.77 -7.75
C GLU A 163 -19.91 -5.59 -8.55
N PHE A 164 -20.07 -5.32 -9.85
CA PHE A 164 -20.98 -6.06 -10.71
C PHE A 164 -20.60 -7.54 -10.84
N LYS A 165 -19.30 -7.86 -10.91
CA LYS A 165 -18.80 -9.24 -10.89
C LYS A 165 -19.26 -9.99 -9.64
N TRP A 166 -19.23 -9.33 -8.47
CA TRP A 166 -19.67 -9.93 -7.22
C TRP A 166 -21.20 -9.96 -7.06
N ALA A 167 -21.90 -9.02 -7.69
CA ALA A 167 -23.36 -8.96 -7.63
C ALA A 167 -24.04 -9.99 -8.53
N TRP A 168 -23.40 -10.45 -9.61
CA TRP A 168 -23.99 -11.35 -10.60
C TRP A 168 -24.61 -12.64 -10.02
N PRO A 169 -23.94 -13.39 -9.10
CA PRO A 169 -24.55 -14.57 -8.48
C PRO A 169 -25.78 -14.25 -7.62
N GLN A 170 -25.79 -13.06 -6.99
CA GLN A 170 -26.92 -12.61 -6.17
C GLN A 170 -28.13 -12.30 -7.06
N TYR A 171 -27.93 -11.55 -8.16
CA TYR A 171 -28.99 -11.27 -9.13
C TYR A 171 -29.55 -12.56 -9.75
N LEU A 172 -28.70 -13.51 -10.11
CA LEU A 172 -29.14 -14.80 -10.67
C LEU A 172 -30.02 -15.56 -9.67
N SER A 173 -29.64 -15.56 -8.38
CA SER A 173 -30.43 -16.18 -7.31
C SER A 173 -31.83 -15.56 -7.19
N PHE A 174 -31.94 -14.22 -7.26
CA PHE A 174 -33.24 -13.55 -7.25
C PHE A 174 -34.07 -13.86 -8.49
N VAL A 175 -33.46 -13.90 -9.68
CA VAL A 175 -34.17 -14.18 -10.94
C VAL A 175 -34.87 -15.54 -10.90
N VAL A 176 -34.26 -16.57 -10.31
CA VAL A 176 -34.87 -17.90 -10.19
C VAL A 176 -36.15 -17.85 -9.35
N ILE A 177 -36.10 -17.19 -8.19
CA ILE A 177 -37.25 -17.05 -7.28
C ILE A 177 -38.37 -16.25 -7.96
N PHE A 178 -38.03 -15.12 -8.57
CA PHE A 178 -38.99 -14.30 -9.29
C PHE A 178 -39.63 -15.05 -10.46
N HIS A 179 -38.85 -15.81 -11.23
CA HIS A 179 -39.38 -16.60 -12.34
C HIS A 179 -40.40 -17.65 -11.85
N TRP A 180 -40.09 -18.36 -10.77
CA TRP A 180 -41.01 -19.30 -10.15
C TRP A 180 -42.28 -18.61 -9.63
N PHE A 181 -42.13 -17.47 -8.93
CA PHE A 181 -43.24 -16.68 -8.40
C PHE A 181 -44.17 -16.17 -9.51
N PHE A 182 -43.63 -15.58 -10.58
CA PHE A 182 -44.42 -15.10 -11.71
C PHE A 182 -45.17 -16.23 -12.41
N ASN A 183 -44.57 -17.41 -12.52
CA ASN A 183 -45.28 -18.57 -13.08
C ASN A 183 -46.46 -18.98 -12.20
N LYS A 184 -46.31 -18.96 -10.87
CA LYS A 184 -47.42 -19.23 -9.94
C LYS A 184 -48.53 -18.18 -10.01
N VAL A 185 -48.17 -16.90 -10.09
CA VAL A 185 -49.15 -15.81 -10.24
C VAL A 185 -49.90 -15.91 -11.57
N LYS A 186 -49.21 -16.18 -12.69
CA LYS A 186 -49.86 -16.41 -13.99
C LYS A 186 -50.85 -17.56 -13.91
N GLU A 187 -50.43 -18.72 -13.36
CA GLU A 187 -51.26 -19.90 -13.19
C GLU A 187 -52.53 -19.59 -12.36
N PHE A 188 -52.38 -18.79 -11.30
CA PHE A 188 -53.51 -18.32 -10.48
C PHE A 188 -54.47 -17.41 -11.26
N ILE A 189 -53.95 -16.43 -12.01
CA ILE A 189 -54.75 -15.48 -12.80
C ILE A 189 -55.56 -16.21 -13.89
N PHE A 190 -54.94 -17.16 -14.60
CA PHE A 190 -55.61 -17.93 -15.65
C PHE A 190 -56.65 -18.91 -15.09
N THR A 191 -56.35 -19.56 -13.96
CA THR A 191 -57.30 -20.48 -13.28
C THR A 191 -58.55 -19.72 -12.80
N ASN A 192 -58.37 -18.55 -12.18
CA ASN A 192 -59.46 -17.74 -11.64
C ASN A 192 -60.14 -16.84 -12.69
N ARG A 193 -59.74 -16.93 -13.96
CA ARG A 193 -60.29 -16.13 -15.09
C ARG A 193 -60.34 -14.63 -14.80
N LEU A 194 -59.33 -14.10 -14.11
CA LEU A 194 -59.26 -12.67 -13.79
C LEU A 194 -58.96 -11.81 -15.03
N LEU A 195 -58.50 -12.42 -16.11
CA LEU A 195 -58.26 -11.77 -17.41
C LEU A 195 -58.93 -12.57 -18.54
N MET A 196 -59.55 -11.86 -19.49
CA MET A 196 -59.97 -12.44 -20.77
C MET A 196 -58.74 -12.92 -21.52
N SER A 197 -58.61 -14.23 -21.69
CA SER A 197 -57.51 -14.85 -22.41
C SER A 197 -58.04 -15.70 -23.57
N TRP A 198 -57.40 -15.58 -24.72
CA TRP A 198 -57.71 -16.34 -25.92
C TRP A 198 -56.58 -17.34 -26.16
N LYS A 199 -56.92 -18.63 -26.28
CA LYS A 199 -55.92 -19.66 -26.59
C LYS A 199 -55.60 -19.55 -28.08
N VAL A 200 -54.40 -19.07 -28.41
CA VAL A 200 -53.90 -19.13 -29.79
C VAL A 200 -53.64 -20.60 -30.10
N GLN A 201 -54.57 -21.23 -30.80
CA GLN A 201 -54.43 -22.60 -31.26
C GLN A 201 -53.59 -22.55 -32.54
N SER A 202 -52.34 -23.04 -32.50
CA SER A 202 -51.53 -23.17 -33.72
C SER A 202 -52.25 -24.10 -34.67
N TRP A 203 -52.43 -23.66 -35.91
CA TRP A 203 -53.09 -24.43 -36.96
C TRP A 203 -52.43 -25.81 -37.04
N LYS A 204 -53.21 -26.87 -36.83
CA LYS A 204 -52.78 -28.22 -37.20
C LYS A 204 -52.55 -28.20 -38.71
N THR A 205 -51.31 -28.43 -39.13
CA THR A 205 -51.03 -28.86 -40.50
C THR A 205 -51.75 -30.20 -40.69
N PHE A 206 -52.70 -30.21 -41.63
CA PHE A 206 -53.34 -31.43 -42.11
C PHE A 206 -52.34 -32.17 -43.00
N GLU A 207 -51.88 -33.32 -42.54
CA GLU A 207 -51.42 -34.45 -43.37
C GLU A 207 -52.11 -35.72 -42.87
#